data_AF-A0AAD4SF59-F1
#
_entry.id   AF-A0AAD4SF59-F1
#
_cell.length_a   1.000
_cell.length_b   1.000
_cell.length_c   1.000
_cell.angle_alpha   90.00
_cell.angle_beta   90.00
_cell.angle_gamma   90.00
#
_symmetry.space_group_name_H-M   'P 1'
#
loop_
_entity.id
_entity.type
_entity.pdbx_description
1 polymer ?
#
loop_
_entity_poly.entity_id
_entity_poly.type
_entity_poly.pdbx_seq_one_letter_code
_entity_poly.pdbx_strand_id
1 'polypeptide(L)'
;AWQLWNENNALALVDPTLVLSEPSFEVEILRCIHVGLLCVEEFAIDRPTMATTLSMLTSEIATLPTPKNPAFTGRHVSSDSSSSRKNQRSYSNNNVYSNNDVSITTLGGR
;
A
#
# COMPACT_ATOMS: atom_id res chain seq x y z
N ALA A 1 0.36 -7.67 4.49
CA ALA A 1 1.65 -7.01 4.17
C ALA A 1 2.17 -6.20 5.36
N TRP A 2 1.57 -5.04 5.68
CA TRP A 2 2.04 -4.16 6.78
C TRP A 2 2.19 -4.86 8.15
N GLN A 3 1.20 -5.66 8.56
CA GLN A 3 1.26 -6.40 9.82
C GLN A 3 2.46 -7.37 9.85
N LEU A 4 2.61 -8.19 8.80
CA LEU A 4 3.73 -9.12 8.66
C LEU A 4 5.09 -8.42 8.63
N TRP A 5 5.17 -7.21 8.05
CA TRP A 5 6.38 -6.39 8.12
C TRP A 5 6.72 -5.98 9.56
N ASN A 6 5.74 -5.49 10.33
CA ASN A 6 5.92 -5.10 11.73
C ASN A 6 6.23 -6.28 12.65
N GLU A 7 5.79 -7.48 12.29
CA GLU A 7 6.08 -8.74 12.98
C GLU A 7 7.41 -9.37 12.58
N ASN A 8 8.23 -8.67 11.76
CA ASN A 8 9.48 -9.20 11.20
C ASN A 8 9.30 -10.51 10.40
N ASN A 9 8.10 -10.75 9.86
CA ASN A 9 7.72 -11.93 9.10
C ASN A 9 7.39 -11.59 7.63
N ALA A 10 8.12 -10.64 7.06
CA ALA A 10 7.87 -10.15 5.70
C ALA A 10 8.01 -11.24 4.62
N LEU A 11 8.86 -12.24 4.85
CA LEU A 11 9.06 -13.36 3.93
C LEU A 11 7.80 -14.22 3.74
N ALA A 12 6.86 -14.19 4.69
CA ALA A 12 5.57 -14.87 4.53
C ALA A 12 4.69 -14.26 3.41
N LEU A 13 5.06 -13.09 2.87
CA LEU A 13 4.41 -12.49 1.70
C LEU A 13 4.91 -13.05 0.37
N VAL A 14 6.04 -13.74 0.39
CA VAL A 14 6.76 -14.14 -0.81
C VAL A 14 6.20 -15.46 -1.33
N ASP A 15 6.02 -15.55 -2.64
CA ASP A 15 5.65 -16.82 -3.27
C ASP A 15 6.75 -17.87 -2.97
N PRO A 16 6.41 -19.03 -2.41
CA PRO A 16 7.38 -20.07 -2.08
C PRO A 16 8.26 -20.50 -3.26
N THR A 17 7.74 -20.44 -4.50
CA THR A 17 8.50 -20.79 -5.71
C THR A 17 9.69 -19.86 -5.96
N LEU A 18 9.59 -18.58 -5.55
CA LEU A 18 10.68 -17.61 -5.65
C LEU A 18 11.79 -17.89 -4.63
N VAL A 19 11.40 -18.28 -3.41
CA VAL A 19 12.35 -18.59 -2.32
C VAL A 19 13.10 -19.90 -2.58
N LEU A 20 12.41 -20.89 -3.16
CA LEU A 20 13.00 -22.19 -3.48
C LEU A 20 13.97 -22.14 -4.67
N SER A 21 13.86 -21.12 -5.52
CA SER A 21 14.64 -21.03 -6.75
C SER A 21 16.09 -20.60 -6.48
N GLU A 22 16.31 -19.64 -5.58
CA GLU A 22 17.63 -19.11 -5.28
C GLU A 22 17.61 -18.39 -3.91
N PRO A 23 18.24 -18.93 -2.86
CA PRO A 23 18.27 -18.30 -1.53
C PRO A 23 19.05 -16.97 -1.53
N SER A 24 19.84 -16.72 -2.58
CA SER A 24 20.56 -15.46 -2.78
C SER A 24 19.62 -14.25 -2.95
N PHE A 25 18.37 -14.45 -3.41
CA PHE A 25 17.42 -13.38 -3.65
C PHE A 25 16.70 -12.87 -2.40
N GLU A 26 16.87 -13.49 -1.24
CA GLU A 26 16.17 -13.09 -0.02
C GLU A 26 16.42 -11.60 0.31
N VAL A 27 17.66 -11.14 0.11
CA VAL A 27 18.05 -9.74 0.34
C VAL A 27 17.34 -8.79 -0.64
N GLU A 28 17.33 -9.11 -1.94
CA GLU A 28 16.60 -8.31 -2.93
C GLU A 28 15.10 -8.30 -2.65
N ILE A 29 14.52 -9.44 -2.28
CA ILE A 29 13.09 -9.57 -1.99
C ILE A 29 12.70 -8.72 -0.78
N LEU A 30 13.44 -8.84 0.32
CA LEU A 30 13.21 -8.01 1.51
C LEU A 30 13.35 -6.53 1.19
N ARG A 31 14.33 -6.15 0.37
CA ARG A 31 14.49 -4.76 -0.09
C ARG A 31 13.31 -4.31 -0.95
N CYS A 32 12.80 -5.16 -1.84
CA CYS A 32 11.64 -4.85 -2.66
C CYS A 32 10.39 -4.64 -1.81
N ILE A 33 10.17 -5.48 -0.78
CA ILE A 33 9.07 -5.31 0.17
C ILE A 33 9.23 -3.98 0.92
N HIS A 34 10.43 -3.68 1.43
CA HIS A 34 10.72 -2.45 2.16
C HIS A 34 10.43 -1.20 1.31
N VAL A 35 10.97 -1.16 0.08
CA VAL A 35 10.75 -0.06 -0.86
C VAL A 35 9.27 0.02 -1.27
N GLY A 36 8.62 -1.11 -1.50
CA GLY A 36 7.19 -1.17 -1.78
C GLY A 36 6.35 -0.55 -0.68
N LEU A 37 6.72 -0.75 0.60
CA LEU A 37 6.05 -0.13 1.74
C LEU A 37 6.24 1.39 1.79
N LEU A 38 7.45 1.90 1.50
CA LEU A 38 7.72 3.33 1.38
C LEU A 38 6.85 4.00 0.31
N CYS A 39 6.62 3.31 -0.81
CA CYS A 39 5.80 3.83 -1.92
C CYS A 39 4.31 3.98 -1.58
N VAL A 40 3.80 3.29 -0.55
CA VAL A 40 2.37 3.26 -0.20
C VAL A 40 2.07 3.95 1.13
N GLU A 41 3.01 4.72 1.66
CA GLU A 41 2.85 5.48 2.89
C GLU A 41 1.63 6.43 2.81
N GLU A 42 1.01 6.63 3.98
CA GLU A 42 -0.20 7.43 4.13
C GLU A 42 -0.06 8.82 3.50
N PHE A 43 1.00 9.54 3.87
CA PHE A 43 1.26 10.88 3.38
C PHE A 43 2.07 10.86 2.08
N ALA A 44 1.58 11.54 1.06
CA ALA A 44 2.25 11.62 -0.24
C ALA A 44 3.65 12.24 -0.16
N ILE A 45 3.89 13.12 0.82
CA ILE A 45 5.19 13.77 1.04
C ILE A 45 6.27 12.80 1.52
N ASP A 46 5.88 11.68 2.16
CA ASP A 46 6.82 10.69 2.66
C ASP A 46 7.21 9.65 1.59
N ARG A 47 6.42 9.56 0.51
CA ARG A 47 6.67 8.60 -0.58
C ARG A 47 7.93 8.99 -1.37
N PRO A 48 8.81 8.03 -1.70
CA PRO A 48 9.98 8.30 -2.52
C PRO A 48 9.58 8.69 -3.94
N THR A 49 10.40 9.51 -4.59
CA THR A 49 10.25 9.76 -6.03
C THR A 49 10.59 8.49 -6.83
N MET A 50 10.18 8.42 -8.10
CA MET A 50 10.54 7.28 -8.96
C MET A 50 12.06 7.09 -9.10
N ALA A 51 12.82 8.19 -9.21
CA ALA A 51 14.28 8.14 -9.28
C ALA A 51 14.88 7.57 -7.98
N THR A 52 14.40 8.06 -6.83
CA THR A 52 14.82 7.56 -5.51
C THR A 52 14.48 6.08 -5.35
N THR A 53 13.28 5.67 -5.75
CA THR A 53 12.82 4.27 -5.72
C THR A 53 13.76 3.37 -6.51
N LEU A 54 14.16 3.80 -7.72
CA LEU A 54 15.12 3.06 -8.53
C LEU A 54 16.47 2.93 -7.84
N SER A 55 17.04 4.03 -7.33
CA SER A 55 18.32 4.00 -6.59
C SER A 55 18.27 3.13 -5.33
N MET A 56 17.13 3.06 -4.65
CA MET A 56 16.93 2.12 -3.53
C MET A 56 16.92 0.66 -4.01
N LEU A 57 16.24 0.37 -5.11
CA LEU A 57 16.14 -0.97 -5.69
C LEU A 57 17.45 -1.44 -6.34
N THR A 58 18.30 -0.54 -6.84
CA THR A 58 19.62 -0.88 -7.41
C THR A 58 20.73 -0.94 -6.35
N SER A 59 20.42 -0.73 -5.07
CA SER A 59 21.39 -0.64 -3.95
C SER A 59 22.31 0.58 -3.96
N GLU A 60 22.06 1.60 -4.80
CA GLU A 60 22.81 2.85 -4.75
C GLU A 60 22.62 3.55 -3.40
N ILE A 61 21.40 3.46 -2.84
CA ILE A 61 21.09 3.88 -1.48
C ILE A 61 21.12 2.64 -0.58
N ALA A 62 22.22 2.47 0.15
CA ALA A 62 22.41 1.30 1.02
C ALA A 62 21.53 1.33 2.28
N THR A 63 21.30 2.52 2.86
CA THR A 63 20.51 2.68 4.08
C THR A 63 19.16 3.30 3.77
N LEU A 64 18.10 2.51 3.91
CA LEU A 64 16.73 2.92 3.63
C LEU A 64 16.04 3.45 4.90
N PRO A 65 15.16 4.46 4.79
CA PRO A 65 14.35 4.91 5.91
C PRO A 65 13.38 3.82 6.35
N THR A 66 13.02 3.77 7.63
CA THR A 66 12.00 2.83 8.14
C THR A 66 10.62 3.19 7.58
N PRO A 67 9.88 2.23 7.00
CA PRO A 67 8.55 2.51 6.47
C PRO A 67 7.58 2.90 7.59
N LYS A 68 6.75 3.90 7.31
CA LYS A 68 5.64 4.36 8.14
C LYS A 68 4.34 3.66 7.73
N ASN A 69 3.27 3.99 8.44
CA ASN A 69 1.96 3.38 8.21
C ASN A 69 1.45 3.64 6.77
N PRO A 70 1.07 2.60 6.01
CA PRO A 70 0.43 2.76 4.71
C PRO A 70 -0.95 3.41 4.80
N ALA A 71 -1.36 4.06 3.72
CA ALA A 71 -2.66 4.74 3.62
C ALA A 71 -3.90 3.83 3.83
N PHE A 72 -3.72 2.50 3.71
CA PHE A 72 -4.81 1.54 3.65
C PHE A 72 -4.69 0.42 4.71
N THR A 73 -4.13 0.71 5.88
CA THR A 73 -4.10 -0.25 6.98
C THR A 73 -5.43 -0.27 7.73
N GLY A 74 -6.42 -0.95 7.14
CA GLY A 74 -7.65 -1.32 7.85
C GLY A 74 -8.66 -0.19 8.04
N ARG A 75 -9.21 0.34 6.94
CA ARG A 75 -10.59 0.83 7.02
C ARG A 75 -11.50 -0.40 7.11
N HIS A 76 -11.81 -0.81 8.34
CA HIS A 76 -12.89 -1.76 8.58
C HIS A 76 -14.17 -1.12 8.01
N VAL A 77 -14.59 -1.57 6.83
CA VAL A 77 -15.96 -1.33 6.38
C VAL A 77 -16.80 -2.20 7.30
N SER A 78 -17.21 -1.63 8.44
CA SER A 78 -18.25 -2.21 9.27
C SER A 78 -19.45 -2.43 8.36
N SER A 79 -19.67 -3.67 7.96
CA SER A 79 -20.87 -4.08 7.28
C SER A 79 -21.97 -4.11 8.33
N ASP A 80 -22.45 -2.93 8.71
CA ASP A 80 -23.57 -2.80 9.66
C ASP A 80 -24.85 -3.24 8.97
N SER A 81 -25.03 -4.56 9.03
CA SER A 81 -26.29 -5.25 8.85
C SER A 81 -27.09 -5.07 10.13
N SER A 82 -27.73 -3.93 10.34
CA SER A 82 -28.99 -3.85 11.08
C SER A 82 -29.59 -2.45 11.09
N SER A 83 -30.86 -2.43 10.72
CA SER A 83 -31.81 -1.36 10.93
C SER A 83 -31.81 -0.85 12.39
N SER A 84 -31.63 0.45 12.58
CA SER A 84 -32.59 1.35 13.27
C SER A 84 -31.98 2.72 13.56
N ARG A 85 -32.76 3.76 13.24
CA ARG A 85 -32.45 5.18 13.47
C ARG A 85 -32.28 5.47 14.96
N LYS A 86 -31.28 6.28 15.33
CA LYS A 86 -31.40 7.52 16.13
C LYS A 86 -30.04 8.17 16.41
N ASN A 87 -29.76 9.22 15.63
CA ASN A 87 -29.23 10.55 15.96
C ASN A 87 -28.29 10.80 17.16
N GLN A 88 -27.28 11.64 16.84
CA GLN A 88 -26.46 12.55 17.66
C GLN A 88 -25.13 12.03 18.26
N ARG A 89 -23.99 12.40 17.65
CA ARG A 89 -23.20 13.60 18.02
C ARG A 89 -21.95 13.77 17.14
N SER A 90 -21.97 14.92 16.47
CA SER A 90 -20.96 15.69 15.76
C SER A 90 -19.47 15.35 15.94
N TYR A 91 -18.79 15.02 14.84
CA TYR A 91 -17.58 15.70 14.36
C TYR A 91 -17.62 15.75 12.82
N SER A 92 -17.21 16.88 12.26
CA SER A 92 -17.54 17.35 10.92
C SER A 92 -17.10 16.43 9.77
N ASN A 93 -18.09 15.80 9.10
CA ASN A 93 -17.95 15.18 7.79
C ASN A 93 -17.80 16.28 6.71
N ASN A 94 -16.59 16.55 6.23
CA ASN A 94 -16.43 16.96 4.84
C ASN A 94 -16.31 15.70 4.00
N ASN A 95 -17.49 15.26 3.57
CA ASN A 95 -17.75 14.08 2.78
C ASN A 95 -17.23 14.28 1.35
N VAL A 96 -15.92 14.08 1.14
CA VAL A 96 -15.37 13.95 -0.22
C VAL A 96 -15.37 12.46 -0.55
N TYR A 97 -16.50 11.97 -1.07
CA TYR A 97 -16.47 10.70 -1.77
C TYR A 97 -15.59 10.88 -3.02
N SER A 98 -14.58 10.04 -3.18
CA SER A 98 -13.94 9.88 -4.48
C SER A 98 -14.93 9.17 -5.39
N ASN A 99 -15.65 9.94 -6.21
CA ASN A 99 -16.36 9.38 -7.35
C ASN A 99 -15.32 9.05 -8.41
N ASN A 100 -14.94 7.77 -8.54
CA ASN A 100 -14.25 7.31 -9.73
C ASN A 100 -15.26 7.30 -10.88
N ASP A 101 -15.47 8.44 -11.53
CA ASP A 101 -16.23 8.51 -12.78
C ASP A 101 -15.43 7.84 -13.90
N VAL A 102 -15.77 6.60 -14.21
CA VAL A 102 -15.26 5.90 -15.39
C VAL A 102 -15.99 6.45 -16.60
N SER A 103 -15.30 7.22 -17.43
CA SER A 103 -15.85 7.70 -18.70
C SER A 103 -15.73 6.59 -19.76
N ILE A 104 -16.85 6.08 -20.26
CA ILE A 104 -16.90 5.16 -21.40
C ILE A 104 -17.02 5.98 -22.69
N THR A 105 -15.99 5.96 -23.54
CA THR A 105 -16.06 6.55 -24.88
C THR A 105 -16.49 5.49 -25.89
N THR A 106 -17.70 5.60 -26.43
CA THR A 106 -18.14 4.78 -27.56
C THR A 106 -17.65 5.38 -28.87
N LEU A 107 -16.79 4.65 -29.60
CA LEU A 107 -16.33 5.03 -30.92
C LEU A 107 -17.42 4.69 -31.95
N GLY A 108 -18.11 5.71 -32.47
CA GLY A 108 -19.03 5.53 -33.60
C GLY A 108 -18.25 5.39 -34.91
N GLY A 109 -18.23 4.18 -35.47
CA GLY A 109 -17.71 3.93 -36.81
C GLY A 109 -18.59 4.59 -37.87
N ARG A 110 -17.98 5.19 -38.89
CA ARG A 110 -18.63 5.62 -40.12
C ARG A 110 -18.61 4.52 -41.16
#